data_AF-A0A3C0WYN5-F1
#
_entry.id   AF-A0A3C0WYN5-F1
#
_cell.length_a   1.000
_cell.length_b   1.000
_cell.length_c   1.000
_cell.angle_alpha   90.00
_cell.angle_beta   90.00
_cell.angle_gamma   90.00
#
_symmetry.space_group_name_H-M   'P 1'
#
loop_
_entity.id
_entity.type
_entity.pdbx_description
1 polymer ?
#
loop_
_entity_poly.entity_id
_entity_poly.type
_entity_poly.pdbx_seq_one_letter_code
_entity_poly.pdbx_strand_id
1 'polypeptide(L)'
;SGVGDEGGFAPDLTSDEAAIELIVRAIEKAGYDTDEIKIALDVASSEWYSGGKYKLPKRGDVLTADELTDYYKGLIEKYPIISIE
;
A
#
# COMPACT_ATOMS: atom_id res chain seq x y z
N SER A 1 19.56 1.77 6.89
CA SER A 1 18.39 0.97 6.46
C SER A 1 18.28 -0.21 7.38
N GLY A 2 17.10 -0.43 7.96
CA GLY A 2 16.80 -1.59 8.79
C GLY A 2 15.89 -2.56 8.04
N VAL A 3 15.87 -3.81 8.51
CA VAL A 3 14.90 -4.82 8.10
C VAL A 3 13.80 -4.84 9.17
N GLY A 4 12.53 -4.82 8.76
CA GLY A 4 11.39 -4.92 9.67
C GLY A 4 11.17 -6.33 10.19
N ASP A 5 10.15 -6.51 11.04
CA ASP A 5 9.90 -7.78 11.73
C ASP A 5 9.59 -8.94 10.77
N GLU A 6 9.07 -8.65 9.58
CA GLU A 6 8.74 -9.64 8.54
C GLU A 6 9.83 -9.77 7.45
N GLY A 7 11.03 -9.23 7.66
CA GLY A 7 12.13 -9.37 6.71
C GLY A 7 12.10 -8.38 5.53
N GLY A 8 11.04 -7.58 5.40
CA GLY A 8 10.94 -6.50 4.42
C GLY A 8 11.80 -5.28 4.79
N PHE A 9 12.20 -4.48 3.79
CA PHE A 9 12.79 -3.17 4.05
C PHE A 9 11.72 -2.19 4.53
N ALA A 10 12.06 -1.36 5.51
CA ALA A 10 11.19 -0.31 6.03
C ALA A 10 11.80 1.10 5.80
N PRO A 11 11.96 1.55 4.54
CA PRO A 11 12.44 2.91 4.27
C PRO A 11 11.39 3.95 4.65
N ASP A 12 11.84 5.17 4.95
CA ASP A 12 10.90 6.28 5.08
C ASP A 12 10.46 6.76 3.68
N LEU A 13 9.15 6.74 3.46
CA LEU A 13 8.50 7.04 2.18
C LEU A 13 7.39 8.07 2.38
N THR A 14 7.19 8.88 1.35
CA THR A 14 6.30 10.05 1.36
C THR A 14 4.82 9.72 1.17
N SER A 15 4.49 8.56 0.60
CA SER A 15 3.12 8.12 0.34
C SER A 15 3.02 6.61 0.15
N ASP A 16 1.80 6.08 0.23
CA ASP A 16 1.50 4.68 -0.06
C ASP A 16 1.85 4.35 -1.53
N GLU A 17 1.51 5.25 -2.47
CA GLU A 17 1.85 5.13 -3.90
C GLU A 17 3.37 5.05 -4.11
N ALA A 18 4.17 5.80 -3.35
CA ALA A 18 5.63 5.75 -3.46
C ALA A 18 6.20 4.36 -3.07
N ALA A 19 5.54 3.64 -2.14
CA ALA A 19 5.92 2.27 -1.81
C ALA A 19 5.59 1.32 -2.96
N ILE A 20 4.38 1.42 -3.52
CA ILE A 20 3.93 0.59 -4.65
C ILE A 20 4.82 0.82 -5.88
N GLU A 21 5.10 2.07 -6.23
CA GLU A 21 5.97 2.41 -7.37
C GLU A 21 7.40 1.92 -7.18
N LEU A 22 7.93 1.95 -5.95
CA LEU A 22 9.26 1.42 -5.67
C LEU A 22 9.33 -0.09 -5.93
N ILE A 23 8.28 -0.83 -5.55
CA ILE A 23 8.18 -2.27 -5.81
C ILE A 23 8.01 -2.55 -7.31
N VAL A 24 7.16 -1.80 -8.03
CA VAL A 24 7.01 -1.94 -9.49
C VAL A 24 8.36 -1.71 -10.20
N ARG A 25 9.09 -0.65 -9.85
CA ARG A 25 10.43 -0.40 -10.40
C ARG A 25 11.43 -1.52 -10.06
N ALA A 26 11.28 -2.16 -8.90
CA ALA A 26 12.14 -3.28 -8.51
C ALA A 26 11.83 -4.54 -9.33
N ILE A 27 10.55 -4.83 -9.60
CA ILE A 27 10.10 -5.91 -10.50
C ILE A 27 10.73 -5.73 -11.88
N GLU A 28 10.58 -4.54 -12.47
CA GLU A 28 11.14 -4.22 -13.79
C GLU A 28 12.67 -4.34 -13.81
N LYS A 29 13.35 -3.82 -12.78
CA LYS A 29 14.82 -3.93 -12.67
C LYS A 29 15.32 -5.37 -12.51
N ALA A 30 14.50 -6.25 -11.95
CA ALA A 30 14.80 -7.66 -11.85
C ALA A 30 14.57 -8.43 -13.17
N GLY A 31 14.01 -7.76 -14.20
CA GLY A 31 13.78 -8.34 -15.52
C GLY A 31 12.43 -9.04 -15.67
N TYR A 32 11.49 -8.83 -14.74
CA TYR A 32 10.12 -9.31 -14.82
C TYR A 32 9.17 -8.18 -15.20
N ASP A 33 8.01 -8.51 -15.73
CA ASP A 33 6.92 -7.56 -15.89
C ASP A 33 5.83 -7.73 -14.83
N THR A 34 4.88 -6.80 -14.86
CA THR A 34 3.77 -6.80 -13.90
C THR A 34 2.64 -7.74 -14.29
N ASP A 35 2.72 -8.47 -15.39
CA ASP A 35 1.79 -9.56 -15.72
C ASP A 35 2.22 -10.88 -15.08
N GLU A 36 3.52 -11.11 -14.96
CA GLU A 36 4.10 -12.23 -14.21
C GLU A 36 4.06 -12.01 -12.69
N ILE A 37 4.31 -10.78 -12.24
CA ILE A 37 4.37 -10.43 -10.82
C ILE A 37 3.35 -9.34 -10.48
N LYS A 38 2.36 -9.69 -9.67
CA LYS A 38 1.34 -8.77 -9.13
C LYS A 38 1.64 -8.45 -7.66
N ILE A 39 1.01 -7.40 -7.14
CA ILE A 39 1.17 -6.91 -5.76
C ILE A 39 -0.04 -7.32 -4.92
N ALA A 40 0.21 -7.69 -3.67
CA ALA A 40 -0.80 -7.84 -2.63
C ALA A 40 -0.50 -6.85 -1.50
N LEU A 41 -1.53 -6.31 -0.88
CA LEU A 41 -1.42 -5.39 0.27
C LEU A 41 -2.11 -6.01 1.48
N ASP A 42 -1.45 -6.03 2.62
CA ASP A 42 -2.10 -6.10 3.93
C ASP A 42 -2.11 -4.69 4.49
N VAL A 43 -3.29 -4.08 4.59
CA VAL A 43 -3.40 -2.69 5.04
C VAL A 43 -3.53 -2.60 6.56
N ALA A 44 -3.81 -3.71 7.25
CA ALA A 44 -4.03 -3.79 8.68
C ALA A 44 -4.96 -2.66 9.20
N SER A 45 -6.03 -2.36 8.45
CA SER A 45 -6.83 -1.13 8.64
C SER A 45 -7.50 -1.02 10.02
N SER A 46 -7.61 -2.13 10.76
CA SER A 46 -8.04 -2.17 12.17
C SER A 46 -7.15 -1.32 13.07
N GLU A 47 -5.86 -1.22 12.79
CA GLU A 47 -4.89 -0.43 13.58
C GLU A 47 -5.17 1.08 13.52
N TRP A 48 -5.93 1.52 12.51
CA TRP A 48 -6.27 2.93 12.29
C TRP A 48 -7.75 3.25 12.55
N TYR A 49 -8.56 2.24 12.82
CA TYR A 49 -9.99 2.42 13.04
C TYR A 49 -10.28 2.97 14.44
N SER A 50 -10.97 4.12 14.49
CA SER A 50 -11.29 4.81 15.74
C SER A 50 -12.56 5.63 15.58
N GLY A 51 -13.63 5.24 16.29
CA GLY A 51 -14.87 6.02 16.36
C GLY A 51 -15.65 6.08 15.04
N GLY A 52 -15.71 4.98 14.29
CA GLY A 52 -16.45 4.92 13.02
C GLY A 52 -15.69 5.46 11.80
N LYS A 53 -14.43 5.84 11.98
CA LYS A 53 -13.57 6.38 10.92
C LYS A 53 -12.17 5.78 10.98
N TYR A 54 -11.42 5.90 9.91
CA TYR A 54 -10.03 5.47 9.78
C TYR A 54 -9.11 6.68 9.79
N LYS A 55 -8.17 6.71 10.74
CA LYS A 55 -7.23 7.83 10.94
C LYS A 55 -5.86 7.43 10.43
N LEU A 56 -5.48 7.89 9.24
CA LEU A 56 -4.26 7.50 8.55
C LEU A 56 -3.06 8.35 9.04
N PRO A 57 -2.20 7.85 9.93
CA PRO A 57 -1.27 8.69 10.70
C PRO A 57 -0.20 9.37 9.84
N LYS A 58 0.32 8.67 8.80
CA LYS A 58 1.32 9.26 7.88
C LYS A 58 0.73 10.34 6.98
N ARG A 59 -0.55 10.21 6.62
CA ARG A 59 -1.24 11.13 5.71
C ARG A 59 -1.94 12.28 6.45
N GLY A 60 -2.31 12.07 7.71
CA GLY A 60 -3.13 13.00 8.48
C GLY A 60 -4.62 12.96 8.12
N ASP A 61 -5.02 12.08 7.20
CA ASP A 61 -6.39 11.96 6.71
C ASP A 61 -7.29 11.22 7.71
N VAL A 62 -8.58 11.58 7.71
CA VAL A 62 -9.62 10.88 8.45
C VAL A 62 -10.74 10.50 7.50
N LEU A 63 -10.86 9.21 7.21
CA LEU A 63 -11.74 8.68 6.17
C LEU A 63 -12.89 7.86 6.76
N THR A 64 -14.04 7.89 6.11
CA THR A 64 -15.11 6.90 6.26
C THR A 64 -14.73 5.58 5.57
N ALA A 65 -15.50 4.52 5.80
CA ALA A 65 -15.29 3.23 5.14
C ALA A 65 -15.41 3.34 3.61
N ASP A 66 -16.38 4.13 3.12
CA ASP A 66 -16.59 4.34 1.68
C ASP A 66 -15.41 5.11 1.06
N GLU A 67 -14.96 6.20 1.70
CA GLU A 67 -13.81 6.98 1.22
C GLU A 67 -12.50 6.15 1.22
N LEU A 68 -12.31 5.29 2.23
CA LEU A 68 -11.14 4.42 2.28
C LEU A 68 -11.20 3.33 1.19
N THR A 69 -12.40 2.79 0.93
CA THR A 69 -12.64 1.81 -0.13
C THR A 69 -12.41 2.42 -1.52
N ASP A 70 -12.92 3.63 -1.76
CA ASP A 70 -12.70 4.39 -2.99
C ASP A 70 -11.22 4.72 -3.20
N TYR A 71 -10.49 5.02 -2.11
CA TYR A 71 -9.05 5.19 -2.17
C TYR A 71 -8.34 3.91 -2.64
N TYR A 72 -8.65 2.74 -2.06
CA TYR A 72 -8.06 1.48 -2.49
C TYR A 72 -8.43 1.11 -3.93
N LYS A 73 -9.67 1.36 -4.34
CA LYS A 73 -10.10 1.18 -5.72
C LYS A 73 -9.25 2.02 -6.68
N GLY A 74 -8.99 3.28 -6.34
CA GLY A 74 -8.09 4.14 -7.11
C GLY A 74 -6.67 3.59 -7.23
N LEU A 75 -6.15 2.93 -6.20
CA LEU A 75 -4.85 2.24 -6.27
C LEU A 75 -4.89 1.02 -7.19
N ILE A 76 -5.92 0.19 -7.09
CA ILE A 76 -6.11 -1.01 -7.93
C ILE A 76 -6.22 -0.63 -9.42
N GLU A 77 -6.88 0.47 -9.74
CA GLU A 77 -7.01 0.95 -11.13
C GLU A 77 -5.68 1.43 -11.74
N LYS A 78 -4.75 1.89 -10.90
CA LYS A 78 -3.45 2.45 -11.33
C LYS A 78 -2.29 1.45 -11.31
N TYR A 79 -2.34 0.47 -10.41
CA TYR A 79 -1.20 -0.38 -10.08
C TYR A 79 -1.60 -1.87 -10.17
N PRO A 80 -0.63 -2.80 -10.34
CA PRO A 80 -0.91 -4.22 -10.52
C PRO A 80 -1.27 -4.94 -9.21
N ILE A 81 -2.19 -4.36 -8.43
CA ILE A 81 -2.67 -4.92 -7.16
C ILE A 81 -3.78 -5.93 -7.45
N ILE A 82 -3.61 -7.17 -6.98
CA ILE A 82 -4.57 -8.26 -7.21
C ILE A 82 -5.24 -8.76 -5.93
N SER A 83 -4.72 -8.37 -4.76
CA SER A 83 -5.28 -8.75 -3.45
C SER A 83 -5.09 -7.62 -2.43
N ILE A 84 -6.11 -7.39 -1.61
CA ILE A 84 -6.05 -6.53 -0.43
C ILE A 84 -6.64 -7.33 0.74
N GLU A 85 -5.87 -7.40 1.83
CA GLU A 85 -6.27 -7.94 3.14
C GLU A 85 -6.55 -6.80 4.14
#